data_AF-A0A2I9CSN1-F1
#
_entry.id   AF-A0A2I9CSN1-F1
#
_cell.length_a   1.000
_cell.length_b   1.000
_cell.length_c   1.000
_cell.angle_alpha   90.00
_cell.angle_beta   90.00
_cell.angle_gamma   90.00
#
_symmetry.space_group_name_H-M   'P 1'
#
loop_
_entity.id
_entity.type
_entity.pdbx_description
1 polymer ?
#
loop_
_entity_poly.entity_id
_entity_poly.type
_entity_poly.pdbx_seq_one_letter_code
_entity_poly.pdbx_strand_id
1 'polypeptide(L)'
;MSTLQDQDQALARLGGGGALLAGALFLLSLVYVYGVLAGAGLDVEMFEDQARLLPWVAEHARAYTGLWWLTLLSSLALLPAPLALHDRLRPGGRGVSRVAAVAGVGGVVFGLAAPLVLAAASPVLAQSYVQASGETRDAVEVVGGMVGDLALHLRLGSDLLLGVWLALSGGLLLRLRRSAALGTWFLVTAGLAGVVIATKPLGLADLEPFLAPVLSLAYLGLGAALLRGVGASRAAVGPTRPPA
;
A
#
# COMPACT_ATOMS: atom_id res chain seq x y z
N MET A 1 22.24 -18.95 -20.61
CA MET A 1 22.45 -17.58 -20.08
C MET A 1 21.37 -16.59 -20.52
N SER A 2 20.82 -16.68 -21.75
CA SER A 2 19.73 -15.80 -22.22
C SER A 2 18.44 -15.92 -21.38
N THR A 3 18.01 -17.13 -21.03
CA THR A 3 16.74 -17.38 -20.34
C THR A 3 16.64 -16.80 -18.92
N LEU A 4 17.72 -16.83 -18.14
CA LEU A 4 17.75 -16.27 -16.78
C LEU A 4 17.76 -14.74 -16.79
N GLN A 5 18.45 -14.14 -17.76
CA GLN A 5 18.49 -12.69 -17.93
C GLN A 5 17.13 -12.14 -18.40
N ASP A 6 16.39 -12.91 -19.21
CA ASP A 6 15.03 -12.57 -19.62
C ASP A 6 14.02 -12.63 -18.46
N GLN A 7 14.17 -13.62 -17.56
CA GLN A 7 13.34 -13.74 -16.36
C GLN A 7 13.57 -12.59 -15.37
N ASP A 8 14.82 -12.24 -15.10
CA ASP A 8 15.16 -11.10 -14.23
C ASP A 8 14.61 -9.78 -14.78
N GLN A 9 14.65 -9.59 -16.11
CA GLN A 9 14.06 -8.43 -16.76
C GLN A 9 12.53 -8.44 -16.72
N ALA A 10 11.89 -9.59 -16.90
CA ALA A 10 10.44 -9.71 -16.82
C ALA A 10 9.95 -9.38 -15.40
N LEU A 11 10.61 -9.90 -14.37
CA LEU A 11 10.28 -9.61 -12.98
C LEU A 11 10.49 -8.12 -12.64
N ALA A 12 11.59 -7.51 -13.12
CA ALA A 12 11.82 -6.09 -12.94
C ALA A 12 10.75 -5.21 -13.62
N ARG A 13 10.25 -5.62 -14.80
CA ARG A 13 9.13 -4.94 -15.47
C ARG A 13 7.82 -5.11 -14.73
N LEU A 14 7.50 -6.32 -14.29
CA LEU A 14 6.29 -6.61 -13.52
C LEU A 14 6.29 -5.88 -12.18
N GLY A 15 7.39 -5.94 -11.43
CA GLY A 15 7.55 -5.20 -10.17
C GLY A 15 7.55 -3.69 -10.38
N GLY A 16 8.18 -3.21 -11.45
CA GLY A 16 8.19 -1.79 -11.78
C GLY A 16 6.81 -1.25 -12.17
N GLY A 17 6.14 -1.92 -13.10
CA GLY A 17 4.79 -1.58 -13.54
C GLY A 17 3.75 -1.74 -12.42
N GLY A 18 3.86 -2.80 -11.63
CA GLY A 18 3.02 -3.04 -10.46
C GLY A 18 3.17 -1.95 -9.40
N ALA A 19 4.39 -1.56 -9.06
CA ALA A 19 4.63 -0.46 -8.11
C ALA A 19 4.11 0.90 -8.63
N LEU A 20 4.24 1.18 -9.94
CA LEU A 20 3.64 2.39 -10.53
C LEU A 20 2.11 2.36 -10.40
N LEU A 21 1.49 1.23 -10.77
CA LEU A 21 0.04 1.08 -10.70
C LEU A 21 -0.46 1.16 -9.25
N ALA A 22 0.23 0.54 -8.31
CA ALA A 22 -0.06 0.64 -6.88
C ALA A 22 -0.01 2.09 -6.40
N GLY A 23 1.07 2.81 -6.70
CA GLY A 23 1.19 4.23 -6.35
C GLY A 23 0.07 5.08 -6.93
N ALA A 24 -0.27 4.87 -8.20
CA ALA A 24 -1.34 5.59 -8.88
C ALA A 24 -2.74 5.28 -8.31
N LEU A 25 -3.05 4.01 -8.07
CA LEU A 25 -4.32 3.58 -7.47
C LEU A 25 -4.45 4.08 -6.03
N PHE A 26 -3.36 4.10 -5.27
CA PHE A 26 -3.39 4.65 -3.92
C PHE A 26 -3.63 6.17 -3.93
N LEU A 27 -2.97 6.90 -4.84
CA LEU A 27 -3.24 8.33 -5.03
C LEU A 27 -4.71 8.57 -5.45
N LEU A 28 -5.22 7.73 -6.37
CA LEU A 28 -6.61 7.79 -6.79
C LEU A 28 -7.56 7.55 -5.63
N SER A 29 -7.25 6.62 -4.71
CA SER A 29 -8.06 6.41 -3.50
C SER A 29 -8.12 7.66 -2.61
N LEU A 30 -7.02 8.41 -2.49
CA LEU A 30 -7.02 9.69 -1.75
C LEU A 30 -7.88 10.74 -2.44
N VAL A 31 -7.72 10.93 -3.75
CA VAL A 31 -8.58 11.84 -4.53
C VAL A 31 -10.04 11.42 -4.43
N TYR A 32 -10.32 10.12 -4.39
CA TYR A 32 -11.65 9.58 -4.26
C TYR A 32 -12.26 9.87 -2.87
N VAL A 33 -11.51 9.66 -1.78
CA VAL A 33 -11.96 10.02 -0.41
C VAL A 33 -12.22 11.52 -0.29
N TYR A 34 -11.20 12.34 -0.56
CA TYR A 34 -11.25 13.78 -0.29
C TYR A 34 -11.99 14.58 -1.35
N GLY A 35 -12.24 14.01 -2.53
CA GLY A 35 -12.99 14.65 -3.61
C GLY A 35 -14.40 14.09 -3.74
N VAL A 36 -14.52 12.81 -4.06
CA VAL A 36 -15.81 12.18 -4.40
C VAL A 36 -16.64 11.89 -3.15
N LEU A 37 -16.06 11.20 -2.16
CA LEU A 37 -16.81 10.82 -0.96
C LEU A 37 -17.08 12.02 -0.06
N ALA A 38 -16.09 12.90 0.13
CA ALA A 38 -16.29 14.16 0.84
C ALA A 38 -17.34 15.05 0.14
N GLY A 39 -17.34 15.11 -1.19
CA GLY A 39 -18.40 15.80 -1.95
C GLY A 39 -19.80 15.19 -1.79
N ALA A 40 -19.88 13.91 -1.41
CA ALA A 40 -21.11 13.21 -1.04
C ALA A 40 -21.42 13.28 0.47
N GLY A 41 -20.72 14.13 1.22
CA GLY A 41 -20.98 14.38 2.65
C GLY A 41 -20.23 13.45 3.61
N LEU A 42 -19.27 12.65 3.14
CA LEU A 42 -18.38 11.90 4.04
C LEU A 42 -17.42 12.86 4.74
N ASP A 43 -17.51 12.90 6.07
CA ASP A 43 -16.51 13.53 6.93
C ASP A 43 -15.53 12.46 7.42
N VAL A 44 -14.22 12.76 7.43
CA VAL A 44 -13.17 11.80 7.80
C VAL A 44 -13.34 11.35 9.26
N GLU A 45 -13.86 12.21 10.13
CA GLU A 45 -14.17 11.86 11.51
C GLU A 45 -15.22 10.74 11.62
N MET A 46 -16.03 10.53 10.58
CA MET A 46 -17.02 9.44 10.56
C MET A 46 -16.35 8.07 10.61
N PHE A 47 -15.09 7.91 10.15
CA PHE A 47 -14.41 6.62 10.27
C PHE A 47 -14.22 6.16 11.73
N GLU A 48 -14.22 7.10 12.67
CA GLU A 48 -14.10 6.86 14.12
C GLU A 48 -15.47 6.86 14.84
N ASP A 49 -16.57 7.20 14.13
CA ASP A 49 -17.93 7.28 14.69
C ASP A 49 -18.93 6.47 13.83
N GLN A 50 -19.24 5.26 14.30
CA GLN A 50 -20.12 4.33 13.60
C GLN A 50 -21.58 4.83 13.53
N ALA A 51 -22.05 5.59 14.53
CA ALA A 51 -23.41 6.14 14.52
C ALA A 51 -23.61 7.12 13.37
N ARG A 52 -22.55 7.85 13.01
CA ARG A 52 -22.53 8.74 11.84
C ARG A 52 -22.26 7.96 10.55
N LEU A 53 -21.29 7.04 10.56
CA LEU A 53 -20.83 6.33 9.36
C LEU A 53 -21.85 5.37 8.78
N LEU A 54 -22.46 4.52 9.61
CA LEU A 54 -23.33 3.43 9.14
C LEU A 54 -24.55 3.93 8.36
N PRO A 55 -25.28 4.99 8.79
CA PRO A 55 -26.34 5.59 7.97
C PRO A 55 -25.84 6.08 6.61
N TRP A 56 -24.70 6.78 6.59
CA TRP A 56 -24.14 7.30 5.35
C TRP A 56 -23.71 6.17 4.40
N VAL A 57 -23.11 5.10 4.92
CA VAL A 57 -22.75 3.90 4.14
C VAL A 57 -24.00 3.20 3.61
N ALA A 58 -25.12 3.21 4.35
CA ALA A 58 -26.36 2.59 3.86
C ALA A 58 -26.88 3.29 2.59
N GLU A 59 -26.75 4.61 2.53
CA GLU A 59 -27.13 5.43 1.37
C GLU A 59 -26.09 5.35 0.23
N HIS A 60 -24.80 5.26 0.57
CA HIS A 60 -23.68 5.36 -0.37
C HIS A 60 -22.87 4.06 -0.50
N ALA A 61 -23.49 2.90 -0.26
CA ALA A 61 -22.80 1.61 -0.12
C ALA A 61 -21.83 1.32 -1.27
N ARG A 62 -22.27 1.52 -2.53
CA ARG A 62 -21.42 1.29 -3.71
C ARG A 62 -20.20 2.20 -3.74
N ALA A 63 -20.37 3.47 -3.38
CA ALA A 63 -19.28 4.43 -3.36
C ALA A 63 -18.27 4.08 -2.27
N TYR A 64 -18.74 3.72 -1.08
CA TYR A 64 -17.91 3.27 0.03
C TYR A 64 -17.15 1.98 -0.29
N THR A 65 -17.82 0.96 -0.83
CA THR A 65 -17.17 -0.29 -1.27
C THR A 65 -16.16 -0.02 -2.40
N GLY A 66 -16.45 0.93 -3.29
CA GLY A 66 -15.52 1.35 -4.35
C GLY A 66 -14.16 1.82 -3.85
N LEU A 67 -14.12 2.55 -2.71
CA LEU A 67 -12.88 2.93 -2.06
C LEU A 67 -12.03 1.72 -1.69
N TRP A 68 -12.65 0.72 -1.07
CA TRP A 68 -11.95 -0.49 -0.62
C TRP A 68 -11.47 -1.36 -1.79
N TRP A 69 -12.17 -1.34 -2.92
CA TRP A 69 -11.66 -1.96 -4.14
C TRP A 69 -10.43 -1.24 -4.70
N LEU A 70 -10.38 0.09 -4.67
CA LEU A 70 -9.19 0.84 -5.08
C LEU A 70 -7.98 0.50 -4.20
N THR A 71 -8.16 0.45 -2.88
CA THR A 71 -7.09 0.10 -1.94
C THR A 71 -6.66 -1.35 -2.09
N LEU A 72 -7.60 -2.29 -2.30
CA LEU A 72 -7.28 -3.69 -2.60
C LEU A 72 -6.45 -3.83 -3.88
N LEU A 73 -6.88 -3.20 -4.98
CA LEU A 73 -6.18 -3.25 -6.26
C LEU A 73 -4.78 -2.63 -6.16
N SER A 74 -4.64 -1.56 -5.38
CA SER A 74 -3.33 -0.97 -5.07
C SER A 74 -2.40 -1.98 -4.40
N SER A 75 -2.86 -2.64 -3.32
CA SER A 75 -2.11 -3.67 -2.61
C SER A 75 -1.74 -4.84 -3.53
N LEU A 76 -2.68 -5.34 -4.34
CA LEU A 76 -2.42 -6.42 -5.31
C LEU A 76 -1.36 -6.04 -6.33
N ALA A 77 -1.45 -4.82 -6.88
CA ALA A 77 -0.49 -4.31 -7.86
C ALA A 77 0.93 -4.20 -7.27
N LEU A 78 1.06 -3.95 -5.96
CA LEU A 78 2.36 -3.84 -5.29
C LEU A 78 3.08 -5.19 -5.11
N LEU A 79 2.35 -6.31 -5.11
CA LEU A 79 2.86 -7.65 -4.79
C LEU A 79 4.15 -8.07 -5.52
N PRO A 80 4.34 -7.77 -6.83
CA PRO A 80 5.57 -8.17 -7.53
C PRO A 80 6.79 -7.32 -7.15
N ALA A 81 6.60 -6.14 -6.55
CA ALA A 81 7.66 -5.17 -6.30
C ALA A 81 8.68 -5.62 -5.23
N PRO A 82 8.28 -6.20 -4.07
CA PRO A 82 9.23 -6.76 -3.10
C PRO A 82 10.16 -7.82 -3.71
N LEU A 83 9.63 -8.68 -4.57
CA LEU A 83 10.39 -9.74 -5.24
C LEU A 83 11.37 -9.15 -6.28
N ALA A 84 10.90 -8.22 -7.11
CA ALA A 84 11.76 -7.54 -8.08
C ALA A 84 12.90 -6.77 -7.40
N LEU A 85 12.63 -6.13 -6.27
CA LEU A 85 13.63 -5.40 -5.50
C LEU A 85 14.60 -6.37 -4.79
N HIS A 86 14.12 -7.51 -4.31
CA HIS A 86 14.94 -8.57 -3.74
C HIS A 86 16.02 -9.03 -4.73
N ASP A 87 15.61 -9.40 -5.94
CA ASP A 87 16.54 -9.92 -6.96
C ASP A 87 17.55 -8.88 -7.40
N ARG A 88 17.14 -7.60 -7.40
CA ARG A 88 18.09 -6.52 -7.63
C ARG A 88 19.10 -6.48 -6.48
N LEU A 89 18.68 -6.45 -5.23
CA LEU A 89 19.52 -6.18 -4.06
C LEU A 89 20.29 -7.40 -3.53
N ARG A 90 19.91 -8.64 -3.88
CA ARG A 90 20.52 -9.88 -3.38
C ARG A 90 22.06 -9.95 -3.47
N PRO A 91 22.75 -9.43 -4.52
CA PRO A 91 24.21 -9.53 -4.61
C PRO A 91 24.94 -8.75 -3.53
N GLY A 92 24.29 -7.75 -2.91
CA GLY A 92 24.87 -6.90 -1.88
C GLY A 92 24.53 -7.28 -0.44
N GLY A 93 23.75 -8.35 -0.23
CA GLY A 93 23.32 -8.78 1.10
C GLY A 93 22.13 -9.73 1.06
N ARG A 94 22.39 -11.00 0.72
CA ARG A 94 21.33 -12.02 0.50
C ARG A 94 20.37 -12.19 1.67
N GLY A 95 20.90 -12.24 2.90
CA GLY A 95 20.09 -12.39 4.11
C GLY A 95 19.14 -11.22 4.34
N VAL A 96 19.69 -9.99 4.38
CA VAL A 96 18.91 -8.76 4.58
C VAL A 96 17.90 -8.55 3.46
N SER A 97 18.31 -8.78 2.20
CA SER A 97 17.41 -8.68 1.04
C SER A 97 16.25 -9.68 1.14
N ARG A 98 16.48 -10.89 1.66
CA ARG A 98 15.43 -11.90 1.84
C ARG A 98 14.44 -11.49 2.93
N VAL A 99 14.93 -10.99 4.07
CA VAL A 99 14.08 -10.48 5.15
C VAL A 99 13.23 -9.32 4.64
N ALA A 100 13.82 -8.39 3.89
CA ALA A 100 13.09 -7.29 3.26
C ALA A 100 11.99 -7.81 2.33
N ALA A 101 12.27 -8.82 1.50
CA ALA A 101 11.30 -9.42 0.60
C ALA A 101 10.11 -10.06 1.34
N VAL A 102 10.40 -10.83 2.40
CA VAL A 102 9.38 -11.49 3.23
C VAL A 102 8.51 -10.44 3.95
N ALA A 103 9.13 -9.41 4.51
CA ALA A 103 8.41 -8.29 5.10
C ALA A 103 7.53 -7.59 4.06
N GLY A 104 8.04 -7.33 2.86
CA GLY A 104 7.28 -6.67 1.80
C GLY A 104 6.08 -7.50 1.33
N VAL A 105 6.26 -8.80 1.07
CA VAL A 105 5.17 -9.70 0.68
C VAL A 105 4.16 -9.86 1.83
N GLY A 106 4.62 -10.04 3.06
CA GLY A 106 3.76 -10.12 4.24
C GLY A 106 2.94 -8.84 4.42
N GLY A 107 3.58 -7.68 4.27
CA GLY A 107 2.91 -6.38 4.33
C GLY A 107 1.82 -6.25 3.27
N VAL A 108 2.10 -6.63 2.02
CA VAL A 108 1.08 -6.67 0.96
C VAL A 108 -0.07 -7.59 1.33
N VAL A 109 0.20 -8.82 1.79
CA VAL A 109 -0.85 -9.79 2.17
C VAL A 109 -1.75 -9.25 3.29
N PHE A 110 -1.18 -8.66 4.34
CA PHE A 110 -1.94 -7.98 5.39
C PHE A 110 -2.75 -6.80 4.83
N GLY A 111 -2.15 -6.05 3.89
CA GLY A 111 -2.79 -4.92 3.21
C GLY A 111 -3.94 -5.31 2.26
N LEU A 112 -4.10 -6.59 1.95
CA LEU A 112 -5.27 -7.12 1.25
C LEU A 112 -6.43 -7.40 2.20
N ALA A 113 -6.14 -7.78 3.45
CA ALA A 113 -7.17 -8.24 4.38
C ALA A 113 -8.10 -7.11 4.84
N ALA A 114 -7.55 -5.96 5.22
CA ALA A 114 -8.34 -4.81 5.68
C ALA A 114 -9.42 -4.36 4.68
N PRO A 115 -9.11 -4.08 3.39
CA PRO A 115 -10.12 -3.69 2.43
C PRO A 115 -11.14 -4.80 2.13
N LEU A 116 -10.75 -6.08 2.16
CA LEU A 116 -11.71 -7.19 2.00
C LEU A 116 -12.73 -7.24 3.13
N VAL A 117 -12.25 -7.09 4.38
CA VAL A 117 -13.12 -7.06 5.57
C VAL A 117 -14.12 -5.91 5.47
N LEU A 118 -13.66 -4.70 5.14
CA LEU A 118 -14.52 -3.52 5.03
C LEU A 118 -15.48 -3.61 3.83
N ALA A 119 -15.01 -4.07 2.67
CA ALA A 119 -15.87 -4.26 1.51
C ALA A 119 -16.98 -5.29 1.74
N ALA A 120 -16.69 -6.36 2.47
CA ALA A 120 -17.65 -7.43 2.75
C ALA A 120 -18.62 -7.08 3.89
N ALA A 121 -18.12 -6.51 4.98
CA ALA A 121 -18.90 -6.32 6.20
C ALA A 121 -19.68 -5.00 6.22
N SER A 122 -19.08 -3.88 5.76
CA SER A 122 -19.68 -2.56 5.95
C SER A 122 -21.05 -2.38 5.29
N PRO A 123 -21.32 -2.86 4.07
CA PRO A 123 -22.67 -2.72 3.48
C PRO A 123 -23.74 -3.48 4.27
N VAL A 124 -23.41 -4.68 4.78
CA VAL A 124 -24.34 -5.50 5.56
C VAL A 124 -24.64 -4.83 6.89
N LEU A 125 -23.59 -4.38 7.60
CA LEU A 125 -23.71 -3.69 8.88
C LEU A 125 -24.51 -2.39 8.76
N ALA A 126 -24.26 -1.62 7.70
CA ALA A 126 -24.97 -0.37 7.44
C ALA A 126 -26.47 -0.59 7.21
N GLN A 127 -26.84 -1.59 6.40
CA GLN A 127 -28.26 -1.92 6.17
C GLN A 127 -28.92 -2.46 7.44
N SER A 128 -28.24 -3.31 8.21
CA SER A 128 -28.73 -3.79 9.49
C SER A 128 -28.93 -2.66 10.51
N TYR A 129 -28.04 -1.67 10.54
CA TYR A 129 -28.13 -0.53 11.45
C TYR A 129 -29.36 0.34 11.19
N VAL A 130 -29.64 0.63 9.91
CA VAL A 130 -30.81 1.46 9.53
C VAL A 130 -32.13 0.72 9.76
N GLN A 131 -32.14 -0.61 9.68
CA GLN A 131 -33.33 -1.44 9.92
C GLN A 131 -33.56 -1.77 11.41
N ALA A 132 -32.52 -1.67 12.24
CA ALA A 132 -32.58 -1.98 13.66
C ALA A 132 -33.13 -0.83 14.50
N SER A 133 -33.62 -1.16 15.69
CA SER A 133 -34.11 -0.20 16.68
C SER A 133 -33.75 -0.63 18.11
N GLY A 134 -33.63 0.32 19.04
CA GLY A 134 -33.29 0.05 20.44
C GLY A 134 -31.97 -0.71 20.58
N GLU A 135 -31.93 -1.65 21.52
CA GLU A 135 -30.71 -2.43 21.85
C GLU A 135 -30.08 -3.16 20.66
N THR A 136 -30.87 -3.55 19.65
CA THR A 136 -30.33 -4.22 18.45
C THR A 136 -29.49 -3.24 17.62
N ARG A 137 -29.88 -1.97 17.56
CA ARG A 137 -29.13 -0.94 16.83
C ARG A 137 -27.80 -0.67 17.52
N ASP A 138 -27.80 -0.56 18.84
CA ASP A 138 -26.60 -0.38 19.65
C ASP A 138 -25.63 -1.56 19.46
N ALA A 139 -26.15 -2.80 19.42
CA ALA A 139 -25.35 -3.98 19.16
C ALA A 139 -24.70 -3.96 17.75
N VAL A 140 -25.42 -3.53 16.72
CA VAL A 140 -24.86 -3.39 15.36
C VAL A 140 -23.77 -2.33 15.32
N GLU A 141 -23.94 -1.22 16.04
CA GLU A 141 -22.93 -0.17 16.16
C GLU A 141 -21.62 -0.69 16.76
N VAL A 142 -21.73 -1.44 17.86
CA VAL A 142 -20.57 -2.07 18.53
C VAL A 142 -19.87 -3.05 17.60
N VAL A 143 -20.62 -3.90 16.87
CA VAL A 143 -20.04 -4.82 15.88
C VAL A 143 -19.37 -4.03 14.74
N GLY A 144 -19.96 -2.92 14.30
CA GLY A 144 -19.36 -2.00 13.34
C GLY A 144 -18.01 -1.47 13.82
N GLY A 145 -17.93 -1.05 15.09
CA GLY A 145 -16.69 -0.62 15.72
C GLY A 145 -15.64 -1.71 15.74
N MET A 146 -16.00 -2.94 16.17
CA MET A 146 -15.09 -4.09 16.17
C MET A 146 -14.55 -4.43 14.77
N VAL A 147 -15.37 -4.31 13.73
CA VAL A 147 -14.96 -4.54 12.34
C VAL A 147 -14.02 -3.43 11.86
N GLY A 148 -14.33 -2.17 12.19
CA GLY A 148 -13.46 -1.02 11.94
C GLY A 148 -12.08 -1.19 12.58
N ASP A 149 -12.06 -1.55 13.87
CA ASP A 149 -10.83 -1.82 14.63
C ASP A 149 -10.04 -2.98 14.02
N LEU A 150 -10.69 -4.08 13.67
CA LEU A 150 -10.02 -5.21 13.04
C LEU A 150 -9.33 -4.78 11.73
N ALA A 151 -10.05 -4.02 10.89
CA ALA A 151 -9.48 -3.52 9.63
C ALA A 151 -8.32 -2.55 9.87
N LEU A 152 -8.42 -1.69 10.88
CA LEU A 152 -7.34 -0.80 11.30
C LEU A 152 -6.10 -1.60 11.73
N HIS A 153 -6.24 -2.61 12.57
CA HIS A 153 -5.11 -3.44 13.01
C HIS A 153 -4.46 -4.20 11.86
N LEU A 154 -5.25 -4.72 10.92
CA LEU A 154 -4.74 -5.37 9.70
C LEU A 154 -3.95 -4.38 8.84
N ARG A 155 -4.44 -3.14 8.69
CA ARG A 155 -3.73 -2.08 7.97
C ARG A 155 -2.44 -1.67 8.69
N LEU A 156 -2.47 -1.45 10.01
CA LEU A 156 -1.26 -1.12 10.79
C LEU A 156 -0.21 -2.23 10.72
N GLY A 157 -0.63 -3.49 10.73
CA GLY A 157 0.25 -4.63 10.49
C GLY A 157 0.88 -4.61 9.09
N SER A 158 0.10 -4.24 8.07
CA SER A 158 0.60 -4.00 6.71
C SER A 158 1.65 -2.89 6.67
N ASP A 159 1.31 -1.71 7.22
CA ASP A 159 2.16 -0.52 7.23
C ASP A 159 3.48 -0.79 7.97
N LEU A 160 3.45 -1.55 9.07
CA LEU A 160 4.63 -1.97 9.81
C LEU A 160 5.58 -2.81 8.95
N LEU A 161 5.04 -3.86 8.31
CA LEU A 161 5.82 -4.78 7.50
C LEU A 161 6.35 -4.10 6.22
N LEU A 162 5.55 -3.24 5.59
CA LEU A 162 5.99 -2.41 4.47
C LEU A 162 7.05 -1.38 4.89
N GLY A 163 6.93 -0.81 6.09
CA GLY A 163 7.94 0.06 6.69
C GLY A 163 9.28 -0.67 6.89
N VAL A 164 9.26 -1.90 7.42
CA VAL A 164 10.46 -2.75 7.52
C VAL A 164 11.06 -3.04 6.15
N TRP A 165 10.23 -3.39 5.16
CA TRP A 165 10.68 -3.63 3.79
C TRP A 165 11.36 -2.41 3.18
N LEU A 166 10.76 -1.22 3.30
CA LEU A 166 11.33 0.03 2.83
C LEU A 166 12.62 0.38 3.57
N ALA A 167 12.66 0.23 4.89
CA ALA A 167 13.85 0.52 5.70
C ALA A 167 15.05 -0.33 5.29
N LEU A 168 14.87 -1.65 5.20
CA LEU A 168 15.92 -2.58 4.82
C LEU A 168 16.36 -2.39 3.36
N SER A 169 15.41 -2.19 2.45
CA SER A 169 15.71 -1.96 1.04
C SER A 169 16.42 -0.62 0.83
N GLY A 170 16.00 0.43 1.54
CA GLY A 170 16.62 1.75 1.52
C GLY A 170 18.05 1.71 2.03
N GLY A 171 18.28 1.06 3.18
CA GLY A 171 19.62 0.86 3.74
C GLY A 171 20.55 0.11 2.78
N LEU A 172 20.05 -0.94 2.10
CA LEU A 172 20.82 -1.65 1.08
C LEU A 172 21.11 -0.78 -0.16
N LEU A 173 20.16 0.04 -0.62
CA LEU A 173 20.37 0.96 -1.75
C LEU A 173 21.48 1.98 -1.46
N LEU A 174 21.53 2.51 -0.23
CA LEU A 174 22.57 3.43 0.22
C LEU A 174 23.92 2.73 0.36
N ARG A 175 23.95 1.59 1.07
CA ARG A 175 25.18 0.80 1.31
C ARG A 175 25.85 0.37 0.01
N LEU A 176 25.04 -0.02 -0.99
CA LEU A 176 25.53 -0.47 -2.29
C LEU A 176 25.75 0.67 -3.29
N ARG A 177 25.56 1.93 -2.87
CA ARG A 177 25.70 3.14 -3.70
C ARG A 177 24.93 3.07 -5.02
N ARG A 178 23.77 2.42 -5.01
CA ARG A 178 22.95 2.23 -6.23
C ARG A 178 22.02 3.40 -6.50
N SER A 179 21.46 3.98 -5.45
CA SER A 179 20.66 5.20 -5.54
C SER A 179 20.55 5.84 -4.17
N ALA A 180 21.26 6.95 -3.97
CA ALA A 180 21.18 7.72 -2.73
C ALA A 180 19.76 8.30 -2.52
N ALA A 181 19.22 8.93 -3.56
CA ALA A 181 17.89 9.56 -3.49
C ALA A 181 16.79 8.55 -3.15
N LEU A 182 16.71 7.41 -3.86
CA LEU A 182 15.67 6.40 -3.59
C LEU A 182 15.88 5.72 -2.23
N GLY A 183 17.14 5.44 -1.87
CA GLY A 183 17.46 4.85 -0.58
C GLY A 183 17.07 5.74 0.60
N THR A 184 17.40 7.03 0.54
CA THR A 184 17.01 8.01 1.55
C THR A 184 15.50 8.19 1.59
N TRP A 185 14.83 8.26 0.43
CA TRP A 185 13.37 8.37 0.37
C TRP A 185 12.69 7.21 1.08
N PHE A 186 13.12 5.96 0.84
CA PHE A 186 12.56 4.79 1.53
C PHE A 186 12.78 4.82 3.03
N LEU A 187 13.95 5.28 3.50
CA LEU A 187 14.21 5.42 4.93
C LEU A 187 13.30 6.49 5.57
N VAL A 188 13.09 7.62 4.89
CA VAL A 188 12.19 8.68 5.35
C VAL A 188 10.75 8.17 5.40
N THR A 189 10.28 7.50 4.35
CA THR A 189 8.93 6.91 4.32
C THR A 189 8.74 5.86 5.42
N ALA A 190 9.74 5.00 5.65
CA ALA A 190 9.69 4.01 6.74
C ALA A 190 9.66 4.67 8.12
N GLY A 191 10.44 5.74 8.32
CA GLY A 191 10.43 6.52 9.56
C GLY A 191 9.06 7.17 9.81
N LEU A 192 8.47 7.78 8.78
CA LEU A 192 7.14 8.37 8.86
C LEU A 192 6.06 7.32 9.16
N ALA A 193 6.10 6.15 8.49
CA ALA A 193 5.20 5.04 8.80
C ALA A 193 5.34 4.60 10.26
N GLY A 194 6.57 4.48 10.77
CA GLY A 194 6.84 4.16 12.17
C GLY A 194 6.26 5.19 13.14
N VAL A 195 6.37 6.48 12.82
CA VAL A 195 5.75 7.55 13.62
C VAL A 195 4.24 7.39 13.66
N VAL A 196 3.57 7.23 12.50
CA VAL A 196 2.10 7.04 12.44
C VAL A 196 1.66 5.85 13.28
N ILE A 197 2.32 4.71 13.13
CA ILE A 197 2.01 3.49 13.88
C ILE A 197 2.19 3.68 15.38
N ALA A 198 3.24 4.40 15.80
CA ALA A 198 3.51 4.67 17.21
C ALA A 198 2.54 5.68 17.83
N THR A 199 2.06 6.65 17.06
CA THR A 199 1.18 7.71 17.57
C THR A 199 -0.30 7.35 17.54
N LYS A 200 -0.74 6.47 16.62
CA LYS A 200 -2.16 6.09 16.49
C LYS A 200 -2.75 5.52 17.79
N PRO A 201 -2.09 4.61 18.54
CA PRO A 201 -2.61 4.12 19.83
C PRO A 201 -2.67 5.18 20.93
N LEU A 202 -1.90 6.27 20.80
CA LEU A 202 -1.79 7.32 21.81
C LEU A 202 -2.83 8.43 21.62
N GLY A 203 -3.58 8.42 20.51
CA GLY A 203 -4.59 9.45 20.21
C GLY A 203 -4.02 10.86 20.05
N LEU A 204 -2.71 11.00 19.82
CA LEU A 204 -2.02 12.29 19.88
C LEU A 204 -2.24 13.15 18.62
N ALA A 205 -2.31 12.51 17.44
CA ALA A 205 -2.54 13.17 16.16
C ALA A 205 -2.96 12.15 15.11
N ASP A 206 -3.93 12.51 14.25
CA ASP A 206 -4.24 11.73 13.05
C ASP A 206 -3.29 12.11 11.92
N LEU A 207 -2.20 11.34 11.82
CA LEU A 207 -1.13 11.57 10.84
C LEU A 207 -1.30 10.70 9.56
N GLU A 208 -2.31 9.83 9.53
CA GLU A 208 -2.57 8.92 8.41
C GLU A 208 -2.82 9.64 7.08
N PRO A 209 -3.57 10.76 7.05
CA PRO A 209 -3.75 11.55 5.83
C PRO A 209 -2.46 12.01 5.17
N PHE A 210 -1.41 12.25 5.97
CA PHE A 210 -0.12 12.73 5.49
C PHE A 210 0.81 11.60 5.04
N LEU A 211 0.66 10.40 5.61
CA LEU A 211 1.46 9.24 5.24
C LEU A 211 1.07 8.68 3.87
N ALA A 212 -0.23 8.64 3.57
CA ALA A 212 -0.73 8.06 2.34
C ALA A 212 -0.13 8.65 1.04
N PRO A 213 -0.04 9.99 0.85
CA PRO A 213 0.61 10.54 -0.34
C PRO A 213 2.12 10.23 -0.37
N VAL A 214 2.79 10.19 0.78
CA VAL A 214 4.22 9.84 0.87
C VAL A 214 4.46 8.39 0.42
N LEU A 215 3.62 7.45 0.86
CA LEU A 215 3.66 6.05 0.44
C LEU A 215 3.39 5.89 -1.06
N SER A 216 2.38 6.60 -1.59
CA SER A 216 2.10 6.62 -3.03
C SER A 216 3.32 7.07 -3.84
N LEU A 217 3.95 8.18 -3.44
CA LEU A 217 5.17 8.68 -4.08
C LEU A 217 6.35 7.70 -3.95
N ALA A 218 6.47 6.97 -2.83
CA ALA A 218 7.46 5.91 -2.67
C ALA A 218 7.25 4.76 -3.66
N TYR A 219 6.01 4.33 -3.89
CA TYR A 219 5.70 3.28 -4.87
C TYR A 219 5.92 3.75 -6.30
N LEU A 220 5.54 4.99 -6.63
CA LEU A 220 5.82 5.60 -7.93
C LEU A 220 7.33 5.70 -8.20
N GLY A 221 8.09 6.18 -7.21
CA GLY A 221 9.54 6.27 -7.27
C GLY A 221 10.22 4.91 -7.45
N LEU A 222 9.77 3.90 -6.71
CA LEU A 222 10.22 2.50 -6.85
C LEU A 222 9.95 1.99 -8.26
N GLY A 223 8.72 2.15 -8.75
CA GLY A 223 8.32 1.68 -10.07
C GLY A 223 9.15 2.29 -11.19
N ALA A 224 9.35 3.61 -11.15
CA ALA A 224 10.20 4.32 -12.10
C ALA A 224 11.67 3.86 -12.04
N ALA A 225 12.20 3.54 -10.85
CA ALA A 225 13.58 3.09 -10.68
C ALA A 225 13.80 1.65 -11.18
N LEU A 226 12.82 0.76 -10.98
CA LEU A 226 12.86 -0.60 -11.50
C LEU A 226 12.80 -0.60 -13.03
N LEU A 227 11.88 0.17 -13.64
CA LEU A 227 11.75 0.27 -15.09
C LEU A 227 12.95 0.94 -15.77
N ARG A 228 13.54 1.98 -15.17
CA ARG A 228 14.78 2.60 -15.68
C ARG A 228 15.96 1.64 -15.73
N GLY A 229 16.06 0.74 -14.74
CA GLY A 229 17.09 -0.31 -14.73
C GLY A 229 16.97 -1.25 -15.92
N VAL A 230 15.75 -1.58 -16.33
CA VAL A 230 15.48 -2.42 -17.51
C VAL A 230 15.83 -1.69 -18.82
N GLY A 231 15.53 -0.40 -18.92
CA GLY A 231 15.85 0.41 -20.10
C GLY A 231 17.37 0.53 -20.35
N ALA A 232 18.15 0.75 -19.29
CA ALA A 232 19.62 0.82 -19.38
C ALA A 232 20.24 -0.52 -19.82
N SER A 233 19.74 -1.65 -19.33
CA SER A 233 20.22 -2.97 -19.74
C SER A 233 19.94 -3.29 -21.22
N ARG A 234 18.83 -2.80 -21.80
CA ARG A 234 18.56 -2.96 -23.25
C ARG A 234 19.47 -2.10 -24.11
N ALA A 235 19.74 -0.86 -23.71
CA ALA A 235 20.63 0.04 -24.45
C ALA A 235 22.07 -0.49 -24.52
N ALA A 236 22.54 -1.17 -23.46
CA ALA A 236 23.84 -1.82 -23.44
C ALA A 236 23.97 -3.03 -24.38
N VAL A 237 22.85 -3.55 -24.91
CA VAL A 237 22.78 -4.72 -25.82
C VAL A 237 22.48 -4.29 -27.27
N GLY A 238 22.45 -2.97 -27.57
CA GLY A 238 22.26 -2.42 -28.92
C GLY A 238 23.42 -2.70 -29.89
N PRO A 239 23.19 -2.60 -31.21
CA PRO A 239 23.74 -3.50 -32.23
C PRO A 239 25.27 -3.44 -32.32
N THR A 240 25.91 -4.59 -32.08
CA THR A 240 27.28 -4.85 -32.53
C THR A 240 27.32 -4.71 -34.04
N ARG A 241 27.90 -3.62 -34.55
CA ARG A 241 28.24 -3.50 -35.97
C ARG A 241 29.06 -4.72 -36.38
N PRO A 242 28.73 -5.43 -37.47
CA PRO A 242 29.62 -6.47 -37.98
C PRO A 242 30.95 -5.80 -38.39
N PRO A 243 32.10 -6.49 -38.19
CA PRO A 243 33.38 -5.97 -38.65
C PRO A 243 33.33 -5.79 -40.17
N ALA A 244 33.87 -4.64 -40.61
CA ALA A 244 34.03 -4.28 -42.02
C ALA A 244 35.06 -5.17 -42.72
#